data_AF-A0A924B9W7-F1
#
_entry.id   AF-A0A924B9W7-F1
#
_cell.length_a   1.000
_cell.length_b   1.000
_cell.length_c   1.000
_cell.angle_alpha   90.00
_cell.angle_beta   90.00
_cell.angle_gamma   90.00
#
_symmetry.space_group_name_H-M   'P 1'
#
loop_
_entity.id
_entity.type
_entity.pdbx_description
1 polymer ?
#
loop_
_entity_poly.entity_id
_entity_poly.type
_entity_poly.pdbx_seq_one_letter_code
_entity_poly.pdbx_strand_id
1 'polypeptide(L)'
;MSTLGGWGGWGGWGGWGQSGPGGDAGPPMLPEALTQSRAALVGPFLGATIPFKLPPDLDQPDRLGEWDIQQRLQTCSVELLSGLYFASRDDAMTVGFVDLNSHTLERKPVVRLVRPTKEIFASQLELVSNYAELRETRASEIVAQTMPTQVPFWASIIGMQAYRQPWTQALAALALSMTVDVEMRLKHGFCCPRPGTLSPQIQPMVAVPGHGSWPSGHATETFMVATVLQALLQTHKPGARYHEQLQRFAARVAVNRTVAGLHYPVDSAAGRLLGTALGEFFVARCTGGEINKWGFDGHRFHGRQGALVDFDLRVSMTDGSSGYYTCEPVAWRVTEAPLLAWVWKKAAAEWK
;
A
#
# COMPACT_ATOMS: atom_id res chain seq x y z
N MET A 1 36.60 5.69 14.62
CA MET A 1 35.60 6.46 13.85
C MET A 1 35.50 5.83 12.47
N SER A 2 34.44 5.06 12.22
CA SER A 2 34.04 4.67 10.87
C SER A 2 32.51 4.66 10.86
N THR A 3 31.95 5.86 10.75
CA THR A 3 30.54 6.09 10.46
C THR A 3 30.30 5.76 9.00
N LEU A 4 30.12 4.47 8.67
CA LEU A 4 29.45 4.09 7.43
C LEU A 4 27.95 4.15 7.72
N GLY A 5 27.39 5.27 7.28
CA GLY A 5 26.01 5.66 7.48
C GLY A 5 25.01 4.67 6.92
N GLY A 6 23.80 4.80 7.45
CA GLY A 6 22.70 3.88 7.29
C GLY A 6 22.40 3.49 5.84
N TRP A 7 21.96 2.26 5.72
CA TRP A 7 21.19 1.75 4.60
C TRP A 7 19.99 2.68 4.32
N GLY A 8 20.21 3.67 3.47
CA GLY A 8 19.19 4.49 2.83
C GLY A 8 18.76 3.87 1.51
N GLY A 9 18.35 2.60 1.55
CA GLY A 9 17.89 1.84 0.39
C GLY A 9 16.38 1.65 0.37
N TRP A 10 15.62 2.63 0.83
CA TRP A 10 14.15 2.62 0.81
C TRP A 10 13.66 3.97 0.25
N GLY A 11 14.06 4.26 -0.99
CA GLY A 11 13.68 5.47 -1.72
C GLY A 11 13.08 5.21 -3.11
N GLY A 12 12.85 3.94 -3.48
CA GLY A 12 12.53 3.54 -4.85
C GLY A 12 11.05 3.33 -5.17
N TRP A 13 10.12 4.04 -4.52
CA TRP A 13 8.69 3.98 -4.90
C TRP A 13 8.09 5.34 -5.28
N GLY A 14 8.82 6.45 -5.09
CA GLY A 14 8.40 7.80 -5.48
C GLY A 14 9.09 8.35 -6.74
N GLY A 15 9.96 7.57 -7.38
CA GLY A 15 10.80 8.03 -8.50
C GLY A 15 10.57 7.23 -9.77
N TRP A 16 9.44 7.41 -10.44
CA TRP A 16 9.38 7.11 -11.87
C TRP A 16 10.30 8.11 -12.59
N GLY A 17 11.60 7.80 -12.71
CA GLY A 17 12.49 8.62 -13.53
C GLY A 17 14.00 8.56 -13.28
N GLN A 18 14.53 7.97 -12.20
CA GLN A 18 15.99 7.87 -12.04
C GLN A 18 16.43 6.49 -11.54
N SER A 19 17.35 5.90 -12.30
CA SER A 19 17.89 4.54 -12.23
C SER A 19 16.90 3.41 -12.51
N GLY A 20 17.05 2.80 -13.70
CA GLY A 20 16.53 1.44 -13.95
C GLY A 20 17.20 0.42 -13.01
N PRO A 21 16.92 -0.90 -13.17
CA PRO A 21 17.47 -1.96 -12.32
C PRO A 21 18.96 -2.24 -12.60
N GLY A 22 19.77 -1.19 -12.76
CA GLY A 22 21.22 -1.25 -12.82
C GLY A 22 21.76 -1.08 -11.41
N GLY A 23 22.56 -2.06 -10.96
CA GLY A 23 23.20 -2.01 -9.64
C GLY A 23 23.95 -0.71 -9.40
N ASP A 24 24.11 -0.35 -8.13
CA ASP A 24 24.94 0.76 -7.70
C ASP A 24 26.30 0.70 -8.40
N ALA A 25 26.71 1.77 -9.09
CA ALA A 25 27.91 1.80 -9.92
C ALA A 25 29.21 1.61 -9.10
N GLY A 26 29.08 1.54 -7.77
CA GLY A 26 30.18 1.34 -6.84
C GLY A 26 31.19 2.49 -6.89
N PRO A 27 32.26 2.41 -6.10
CA PRO A 27 33.35 3.37 -6.17
C PRO A 27 33.93 3.40 -7.60
N PRO A 28 34.20 4.58 -8.19
CA PRO A 28 34.69 4.68 -9.57
C PRO A 28 35.97 3.89 -9.87
N MET A 29 36.81 3.66 -8.85
CA MET A 29 38.06 2.90 -8.95
C MET A 29 37.88 1.38 -8.73
N LEU A 30 36.71 0.93 -8.30
CA LEU A 30 36.47 -0.48 -7.98
C LEU A 30 36.70 -1.41 -9.18
N PRO A 31 36.25 -1.09 -10.42
CA PRO A 31 36.49 -1.96 -11.57
C PRO A 31 37.98 -2.18 -11.86
N GLU A 32 38.80 -1.13 -11.74
CA GLU A 32 40.24 -1.20 -11.95
C GLU A 32 40.93 -2.02 -10.84
N ALA A 33 40.58 -1.78 -9.59
CA ALA A 33 41.11 -2.53 -8.45
C ALA A 33 40.77 -4.04 -8.54
N LEU A 34 39.53 -4.38 -8.93
CA LEU A 34 39.12 -5.78 -9.15
C LEU A 34 39.90 -6.43 -10.29
N THR A 35 40.19 -5.67 -11.36
CA THR A 35 40.96 -6.14 -12.51
C THR A 35 42.41 -6.45 -12.13
N GLN A 36 43.07 -5.52 -11.44
CA GLN A 36 44.45 -5.71 -10.97
C GLN A 36 44.56 -6.88 -9.98
N SER A 37 43.62 -6.97 -9.02
CA SER A 37 43.57 -8.08 -8.06
C SER A 37 43.38 -9.42 -8.77
N ARG A 38 42.45 -9.52 -9.73
CA ARG A 38 42.26 -10.74 -10.53
C ARG A 38 43.53 -11.14 -11.28
N ALA A 39 44.22 -10.19 -11.92
CA ALA A 39 45.44 -10.46 -12.69
C ALA A 39 46.54 -11.08 -11.84
N ALA A 40 46.63 -10.70 -10.57
CA ALA A 40 47.59 -11.27 -9.61
C ALA A 40 47.18 -12.66 -9.08
N LEU A 41 45.88 -12.99 -9.06
CA LEU A 41 45.35 -14.15 -8.31
C LEU A 41 44.92 -15.35 -9.17
N VAL A 42 44.40 -15.13 -10.39
CA VAL A 42 43.51 -16.11 -11.04
C VAL A 42 44.18 -17.42 -11.49
N GLY A 43 45.49 -17.43 -11.73
CA GLY A 43 46.19 -18.62 -12.25
C GLY A 43 45.64 -19.15 -13.60
N PRO A 44 46.02 -20.37 -14.02
CA PRO A 44 45.44 -21.00 -15.21
C PRO A 44 43.98 -21.41 -14.97
N PHE A 45 43.13 -21.24 -15.97
CA PHE A 45 41.72 -21.65 -15.89
C PHE A 45 41.60 -23.18 -15.82
N LEU A 46 40.90 -23.69 -14.80
CA LEU A 46 40.77 -25.13 -14.51
C LEU A 46 39.43 -25.74 -14.96
N GLY A 47 38.60 -25.00 -15.69
CA GLY A 47 37.24 -25.44 -16.06
C GLY A 47 36.17 -24.99 -15.06
N ALA A 48 34.93 -25.43 -15.31
CA ALA A 48 33.79 -25.04 -14.50
C ALA A 48 33.62 -25.97 -13.27
N THR A 49 33.38 -25.37 -12.11
CA THR A 49 32.86 -26.07 -10.93
C THR A 49 31.36 -25.82 -10.87
N ILE A 50 30.54 -26.87 -11.01
CA ILE A 50 29.08 -26.78 -10.96
C ILE A 50 28.61 -27.46 -9.66
N PRO A 51 28.39 -26.69 -8.57
CA PRO A 51 28.06 -27.28 -7.27
C PRO A 51 26.58 -27.66 -7.11
N PHE A 52 25.77 -27.55 -8.18
CA PHE A 52 24.33 -27.82 -8.17
C PHE A 52 23.86 -28.50 -9.45
N LYS A 53 22.66 -29.07 -9.43
CA LYS A 53 22.05 -29.74 -10.59
C LYS A 53 21.54 -28.73 -11.62
N LEU A 54 21.84 -28.97 -12.91
CA LEU A 54 21.33 -28.23 -14.05
C LEU A 54 20.38 -29.11 -14.91
N PRO A 55 19.26 -28.57 -15.42
CA PRO A 55 18.67 -27.30 -15.02
C PRO A 55 18.10 -27.38 -13.58
N PRO A 56 18.10 -26.27 -12.82
CA PRO A 56 17.33 -26.22 -11.58
C PRO A 56 15.84 -26.31 -11.88
N ASP A 57 15.06 -26.73 -10.89
CA ASP A 57 13.60 -26.70 -11.00
C ASP A 57 13.12 -25.25 -11.20
N LEU A 58 12.10 -25.08 -12.05
CA LEU A 58 11.54 -23.77 -12.38
C LEU A 58 10.69 -23.23 -11.21
N ASP A 59 10.66 -21.90 -11.11
CA ASP A 59 9.71 -21.12 -10.29
C ASP A 59 9.64 -21.54 -8.81
N GLN A 60 10.78 -21.86 -8.21
CA GLN A 60 10.87 -22.26 -6.80
C GLN A 60 10.86 -21.01 -5.88
N PRO A 61 9.86 -20.84 -4.98
CA PRO A 61 9.75 -19.64 -4.15
C PRO A 61 10.90 -19.41 -3.18
N ASP A 62 11.62 -20.46 -2.76
CA ASP A 62 12.74 -20.35 -1.83
C ASP A 62 13.97 -19.63 -2.41
N ARG A 63 14.10 -19.61 -3.75
CA ARG A 63 15.11 -18.83 -4.47
C ARG A 63 15.00 -17.33 -4.25
N LEU A 64 13.83 -16.84 -3.82
CA LEU A 64 13.69 -15.45 -3.40
C LEU A 64 14.66 -15.07 -2.27
N GLY A 65 15.13 -16.03 -1.48
CA GLY A 65 16.13 -15.81 -0.44
C GLY A 65 17.52 -15.44 -0.97
N GLU A 66 17.81 -15.75 -2.23
CA GLU A 66 19.10 -15.49 -2.88
C GLU A 66 19.13 -14.13 -3.58
N TRP A 67 17.96 -13.54 -3.88
CA TRP A 67 17.87 -12.25 -4.56
C TRP A 67 18.02 -11.07 -3.61
N ASP A 68 18.56 -9.97 -4.13
CA ASP A 68 18.49 -8.67 -3.48
C ASP A 68 17.03 -8.22 -3.29
N ILE A 69 16.81 -7.34 -2.32
CA ILE A 69 15.49 -6.89 -1.87
C ILE A 69 14.67 -6.35 -3.04
N GLN A 70 15.25 -5.50 -3.90
CA GLN A 70 14.47 -4.86 -4.96
C GLN A 70 13.99 -5.88 -6.01
N GLN A 71 14.88 -6.77 -6.46
CA GLN A 71 14.58 -7.79 -7.46
C GLN A 71 13.53 -8.77 -6.92
N ARG A 72 13.65 -9.15 -5.64
CA ARG A 72 12.64 -9.96 -4.97
C ARG A 72 11.27 -9.30 -4.98
N LEU A 73 11.19 -8.01 -4.62
CA LEU A 73 9.92 -7.26 -4.61
C LEU A 73 9.31 -7.19 -6.01
N GLN A 74 10.13 -6.93 -7.04
CA GLN A 74 9.68 -6.88 -8.42
C GLN A 74 9.12 -8.23 -8.88
N THR A 75 9.80 -9.34 -8.59
CA THR A 75 9.32 -10.69 -8.94
C THR A 75 7.96 -10.97 -8.29
N CYS A 76 7.79 -10.66 -7.00
CA CYS A 76 6.52 -10.83 -6.31
C CYS A 76 5.40 -9.92 -6.82
N SER A 77 5.73 -8.70 -7.27
CA SER A 77 4.73 -7.71 -7.72
C SER A 77 3.94 -8.20 -8.93
N VAL A 78 4.59 -8.90 -9.87
CA VAL A 78 3.92 -9.43 -11.06
C VAL A 78 2.88 -10.49 -10.68
N GLU A 79 3.23 -11.41 -9.77
CA GLU A 79 2.29 -12.43 -9.29
C GLU A 79 1.13 -11.86 -8.46
N LEU A 80 1.41 -10.78 -7.71
CA LEU A 80 0.40 -10.08 -6.92
C LEU A 80 -0.64 -9.37 -7.79
N LEU A 81 -0.20 -8.72 -8.87
CA LEU A 81 -1.06 -7.95 -9.77
C LEU A 81 -1.75 -8.82 -10.84
N SER A 82 -1.18 -9.98 -11.15
CA SER A 82 -1.71 -10.90 -12.15
C SER A 82 -3.13 -11.34 -11.78
N GLY A 83 -4.09 -11.09 -12.68
CA GLY A 83 -5.50 -11.42 -12.49
C GLY A 83 -6.36 -10.28 -11.92
N LEU A 84 -5.77 -9.19 -11.43
CA LEU A 84 -6.53 -7.99 -11.07
C LEU A 84 -7.16 -7.37 -12.33
N TYR A 85 -8.43 -6.98 -12.22
CA TYR A 85 -9.15 -6.28 -13.29
C TYR A 85 -9.91 -5.07 -12.75
N PHE A 86 -10.16 -4.13 -13.65
CA PHE A 86 -10.96 -2.95 -13.39
C PHE A 86 -12.15 -2.92 -14.35
N ALA A 87 -13.35 -2.74 -13.82
CA ALA A 87 -14.55 -2.53 -14.60
C ALA A 87 -15.19 -1.20 -14.20
N SER A 88 -15.56 -0.39 -15.18
CA SER A 88 -16.28 0.88 -14.98
C SER A 88 -17.68 0.79 -15.54
N ARG A 89 -18.65 1.30 -14.81
CA ARG A 89 -20.04 1.44 -15.27
C ARG A 89 -20.65 2.66 -14.60
N ASP A 90 -21.20 3.57 -15.41
CA ASP A 90 -21.83 4.81 -14.95
C ASP A 90 -20.87 5.64 -14.06
N ASP A 91 -21.24 5.87 -12.81
CA ASP A 91 -20.47 6.60 -11.79
C ASP A 91 -19.62 5.69 -10.89
N ALA A 92 -19.49 4.41 -11.24
CA ALA A 92 -18.87 3.41 -10.40
C ALA A 92 -17.73 2.66 -11.06
N MET A 93 -16.79 2.21 -10.23
CA MET A 93 -15.74 1.29 -10.62
C MET A 93 -15.65 0.12 -9.66
N THR A 94 -15.35 -1.04 -10.21
CA THR A 94 -15.08 -2.27 -9.48
C THR A 94 -13.62 -2.65 -9.70
N VAL A 95 -12.91 -2.92 -8.61
CA VAL A 95 -11.67 -3.70 -8.63
C VAL A 95 -12.06 -5.14 -8.32
N GLY A 96 -11.63 -6.06 -9.17
CA GLY A 96 -11.88 -7.48 -8.98
C GLY A 96 -10.68 -8.32 -9.36
N PHE A 97 -10.83 -9.62 -9.23
CA PHE A 97 -9.80 -10.60 -9.49
C PHE A 97 -10.35 -11.77 -10.29
N VAL A 98 -9.50 -12.34 -11.15
CA VAL A 98 -9.72 -13.60 -11.84
C VAL A 98 -8.55 -14.51 -11.48
N ASP A 99 -8.83 -15.69 -10.96
CA ASP A 99 -7.79 -16.69 -10.77
C ASP A 99 -7.40 -17.29 -12.13
N LEU A 100 -6.25 -16.86 -12.65
CA LEU A 100 -5.74 -17.29 -13.95
C LEU A 100 -5.26 -18.75 -13.95
N ASN A 101 -5.09 -19.37 -12.78
CA ASN A 101 -4.71 -20.77 -12.65
C ASN A 101 -5.93 -21.71 -12.54
N SER A 102 -7.13 -21.16 -12.40
CA SER A 102 -8.37 -21.94 -12.35
C SER A 102 -8.75 -22.46 -13.75
N HIS A 103 -9.24 -23.70 -13.82
CA HIS A 103 -9.82 -24.26 -15.05
C HIS A 103 -11.01 -23.46 -15.58
N THR A 104 -11.74 -22.77 -14.69
CA THR A 104 -12.84 -21.88 -15.05
C THR A 104 -12.50 -20.46 -14.61
N LEU A 105 -12.41 -19.55 -15.57
CA LEU A 105 -12.11 -18.14 -15.32
C LEU A 105 -13.38 -17.40 -14.90
N GLU A 106 -13.46 -17.02 -13.63
CA GLU A 106 -14.58 -16.29 -13.07
C GLU A 106 -14.13 -14.90 -12.60
N ARG A 107 -14.87 -13.86 -12.98
CA ARG A 107 -14.61 -12.49 -12.53
C ARG A 107 -15.26 -12.26 -11.17
N LYS A 108 -14.44 -12.18 -10.12
CA LYS A 108 -14.91 -11.99 -8.75
C LYS A 108 -14.60 -10.58 -8.24
N PRO A 109 -15.59 -9.79 -7.81
CA PRO A 109 -15.36 -8.45 -7.30
C PRO A 109 -14.69 -8.48 -5.92
N VAL A 110 -13.74 -7.57 -5.70
CA VAL A 110 -13.09 -7.33 -4.39
C VAL A 110 -13.72 -6.10 -3.74
N VAL A 111 -13.78 -5.00 -4.50
CA VAL A 111 -14.31 -3.72 -4.01
C VAL A 111 -15.03 -2.96 -5.12
N ARG A 112 -16.18 -2.36 -4.80
CA ARG A 112 -16.93 -1.48 -5.70
C ARG A 112 -17.07 -0.08 -5.11
N LEU A 113 -16.70 0.94 -5.85
CA LEU A 113 -16.73 2.34 -5.43
C LEU A 113 -17.67 3.13 -6.33
N VAL A 114 -18.57 3.92 -5.75
CA VAL A 114 -19.44 4.91 -6.44
C VAL A 114 -18.92 6.31 -6.14
N ARG A 115 -18.79 7.13 -7.19
CA ARG A 115 -18.28 8.50 -7.08
C ARG A 115 -19.19 9.38 -6.19
N PRO A 116 -18.63 10.24 -5.32
CA PRO A 116 -19.41 11.27 -4.63
C PRO A 116 -20.02 12.30 -5.59
N THR A 117 -21.16 12.88 -5.22
CA THR A 117 -21.79 13.94 -6.03
C THR A 117 -21.06 15.27 -5.89
N LYS A 118 -21.34 16.20 -6.81
CA LYS A 118 -20.81 17.56 -6.75
C LYS A 118 -21.25 18.30 -5.47
N GLU A 119 -22.46 18.03 -4.97
CA GLU A 119 -23.00 18.61 -3.74
C GLU A 119 -22.21 18.14 -2.51
N ILE A 120 -21.77 16.88 -2.50
CA ILE A 120 -20.92 16.35 -1.43
C ILE A 120 -19.54 17.03 -1.46
N PHE A 121 -18.91 17.15 -2.63
CA PHE A 121 -17.65 17.87 -2.74
C PHE A 121 -17.78 19.33 -2.33
N ALA A 122 -18.83 20.03 -2.78
CA ALA A 122 -19.06 21.43 -2.47
C ALA A 122 -19.29 21.66 -0.97
N SER A 123 -20.15 20.85 -0.34
CA SER A 123 -20.46 21.00 1.10
C SER A 123 -19.24 20.71 1.98
N GLN A 124 -18.37 19.77 1.58
CA GLN A 124 -17.17 19.44 2.34
C GLN A 124 -16.03 20.46 2.24
N LEU A 125 -16.11 21.46 1.36
CA LEU A 125 -15.13 22.57 1.33
C LEU A 125 -15.13 23.35 2.65
N GLU A 126 -16.27 23.46 3.32
CA GLU A 126 -16.36 24.09 4.65
C GLU A 126 -15.50 23.34 5.67
N LEU A 127 -15.60 22.00 5.72
CA LEU A 127 -14.75 21.19 6.59
C LEU A 127 -13.27 21.39 6.27
N VAL A 128 -12.89 21.31 4.99
CA VAL A 128 -11.49 21.48 4.58
C VAL A 128 -10.95 22.84 4.99
N SER A 129 -11.75 23.90 4.86
CA SER A 129 -11.40 25.24 5.32
C SER A 129 -11.19 25.28 6.83
N ASN A 130 -12.12 24.73 7.61
CA ASN A 130 -12.04 24.72 9.08
C ASN A 130 -10.83 23.90 9.59
N TYR A 131 -10.50 22.79 8.91
CA TYR A 131 -9.33 21.97 9.23
C TYR A 131 -7.99 22.71 9.06
N ALA A 132 -7.96 23.84 8.34
CA ALA A 132 -6.75 24.63 8.17
C ALA A 132 -6.20 25.20 9.50
N GLU A 133 -7.06 25.40 10.51
CA GLU A 133 -6.65 25.87 11.84
C GLU A 133 -5.70 24.90 12.54
N LEU A 134 -5.75 23.60 12.19
CA LEU A 134 -4.87 22.60 12.79
C LEU A 134 -3.45 22.60 12.19
N ARG A 135 -3.19 23.34 11.11
CA ARG A 135 -1.92 23.26 10.35
C ARG A 135 -0.71 23.58 11.21
N GLU A 136 -0.80 24.59 12.07
CA GLU A 136 0.32 24.97 12.95
C GLU A 136 0.80 23.80 13.81
N THR A 137 -0.13 23.02 14.37
CA THR A 137 0.19 21.86 15.23
C THR A 137 0.45 20.56 14.46
N ARG A 138 0.04 20.47 13.19
CA ARG A 138 0.13 19.24 12.38
C ARG A 138 1.18 19.29 11.28
N ALA A 139 1.78 20.45 10.99
CA ALA A 139 2.64 20.63 9.82
C ALA A 139 3.79 19.63 9.72
N SER A 140 4.57 19.49 10.80
CA SER A 140 5.73 18.59 10.82
C SER A 140 5.32 17.13 10.64
N GLU A 141 4.22 16.73 11.28
CA GLU A 141 3.64 15.39 11.16
C GLU A 141 3.14 15.15 9.71
N ILE A 142 2.44 16.11 9.11
CA ILE A 142 1.92 16.02 7.74
C ILE A 142 3.03 15.79 6.72
N VAL A 143 4.12 16.57 6.83
CA VAL A 143 5.29 16.49 5.96
C VAL A 143 6.00 15.16 6.17
N ALA A 144 6.23 14.74 7.40
CA ALA A 144 6.89 13.46 7.70
C ALA A 144 6.05 12.23 7.28
N GLN A 145 4.74 12.36 7.15
CA GLN A 145 3.85 11.29 6.67
C GLN A 145 3.80 11.16 5.13
N THR A 146 4.54 11.99 4.39
CA THR A 146 4.68 11.81 2.93
C THR A 146 5.61 10.62 2.63
N MET A 147 5.40 9.95 1.49
CA MET A 147 6.31 8.89 1.08
C MET A 147 7.72 9.45 0.78
N PRO A 148 8.81 8.73 1.12
CA PRO A 148 8.85 7.34 1.61
C PRO A 148 8.83 7.18 3.14
N THR A 149 8.58 8.22 3.93
CA THR A 149 8.85 8.24 5.38
C THR A 149 7.72 7.68 6.27
N GLN A 150 6.80 6.88 5.72
CA GLN A 150 5.70 6.28 6.50
C GLN A 150 6.13 5.06 7.33
N VAL A 151 7.10 4.27 6.86
CA VAL A 151 7.54 3.02 7.53
C VAL A 151 7.93 3.20 9.01
N PRO A 152 8.70 4.25 9.39
CA PRO A 152 9.03 4.51 10.80
C PRO A 152 7.81 4.65 11.73
N PHE A 153 6.67 5.14 11.23
CA PHE A 153 5.47 5.29 12.06
C PHE A 153 4.90 3.93 12.46
N TRP A 154 4.71 3.01 11.50
CA TRP A 154 4.29 1.64 11.83
C TRP A 154 5.34 0.93 12.68
N ALA A 155 6.62 1.12 12.35
CA ALA A 155 7.72 0.51 13.10
C ALA A 155 7.71 0.90 14.58
N SER A 156 7.43 2.17 14.88
CA SER A 156 7.30 2.66 16.26
C SER A 156 6.14 2.01 17.04
N ILE A 157 5.04 1.66 16.35
CA ILE A 157 3.86 1.03 16.97
C ILE A 157 4.12 -0.43 17.29
N ILE A 158 4.74 -1.18 16.38
CA ILE A 158 4.91 -2.64 16.49
C ILE A 158 6.30 -3.07 16.99
N GLY A 159 7.21 -2.11 17.18
CA GLY A 159 8.60 -2.34 17.56
C GLY A 159 9.46 -2.96 16.45
N MET A 160 9.18 -2.64 15.19
CA MET A 160 9.90 -3.20 14.02
C MET A 160 11.28 -2.55 13.85
N GLN A 161 12.28 -3.34 13.51
CA GLN A 161 13.65 -2.89 13.24
C GLN A 161 14.13 -3.51 11.93
N ALA A 162 14.66 -2.70 11.01
CA ALA A 162 14.98 -3.16 9.65
C ALA A 162 15.90 -4.38 9.58
N TYR A 163 16.90 -4.44 10.46
CA TYR A 163 17.85 -5.55 10.50
C TYR A 163 17.28 -6.83 11.14
N ARG A 164 16.18 -6.73 11.91
CA ARG A 164 15.53 -7.89 12.55
C ARG A 164 14.29 -8.36 11.81
N GLN A 165 13.59 -7.45 11.14
CA GLN A 165 12.37 -7.73 10.40
C GLN A 165 12.42 -7.31 8.91
N PRO A 166 13.47 -7.68 8.15
CA PRO A 166 13.58 -7.32 6.73
C PRO A 166 12.42 -7.87 5.87
N TRP A 167 11.87 -9.03 6.20
CA TRP A 167 10.77 -9.66 5.44
C TRP A 167 9.44 -8.99 5.72
N THR A 168 9.18 -8.57 6.97
CA THR A 168 8.00 -7.76 7.29
C THR A 168 8.04 -6.41 6.56
N GLN A 169 9.22 -5.79 6.43
CA GLN A 169 9.38 -4.58 5.63
C GLN A 169 9.14 -4.83 4.14
N ALA A 170 9.69 -5.91 3.58
CA ALA A 170 9.43 -6.32 2.21
C ALA A 170 7.94 -6.53 1.94
N LEU A 171 7.23 -7.13 2.90
CA LEU A 171 5.79 -7.36 2.81
C LEU A 171 4.99 -6.04 2.82
N ALA A 172 5.34 -5.09 3.70
CA ALA A 172 4.74 -3.76 3.69
C ALA A 172 5.00 -3.00 2.38
N ALA A 173 6.20 -3.17 1.80
CA ALA A 173 6.55 -2.60 0.50
C ALA A 173 5.67 -3.13 -0.64
N LEU A 174 5.47 -4.44 -0.71
CA LEU A 174 4.60 -5.07 -1.70
C LEU A 174 3.15 -4.61 -1.55
N ALA A 175 2.68 -4.49 -0.31
CA ALA A 175 1.33 -3.99 -0.03
C ALA A 175 1.15 -2.53 -0.50
N LEU A 176 2.14 -1.67 -0.25
CA LEU A 176 2.14 -0.28 -0.71
C LEU A 176 2.22 -0.18 -2.23
N SER A 177 3.09 -0.98 -2.86
CA SER A 177 3.20 -1.10 -4.31
C SER A 177 1.85 -1.35 -4.97
N MET A 178 1.18 -2.45 -4.58
CA MET A 178 -0.11 -2.81 -5.13
C MET A 178 -1.15 -1.72 -4.88
N THR A 179 -1.10 -1.09 -3.71
CA THR A 179 -2.01 0.00 -3.36
C THR A 179 -1.85 1.17 -4.33
N VAL A 180 -0.61 1.61 -4.58
CA VAL A 180 -0.29 2.70 -5.52
C VAL A 180 -0.80 2.37 -6.92
N ASP A 181 -0.55 1.16 -7.42
CA ASP A 181 -1.00 0.74 -8.75
C ASP A 181 -2.53 0.77 -8.88
N VAL A 182 -3.22 0.28 -7.85
CA VAL A 182 -4.70 0.23 -7.82
C VAL A 182 -5.30 1.64 -7.68
N GLU A 183 -4.79 2.46 -6.77
CA GLU A 183 -5.34 3.80 -6.54
C GLU A 183 -5.10 4.73 -7.73
N MET A 184 -3.96 4.63 -8.41
CA MET A 184 -3.69 5.45 -9.60
C MET A 184 -4.67 5.11 -10.73
N ARG A 185 -4.97 3.81 -10.90
CA ARG A 185 -5.96 3.36 -11.88
C ARG A 185 -7.38 3.84 -11.53
N LEU A 186 -7.75 3.85 -10.25
CA LEU A 186 -9.05 4.37 -9.79
C LEU A 186 -9.13 5.89 -9.92
N LYS A 187 -8.10 6.63 -9.51
CA LYS A 187 -8.01 8.09 -9.64
C LYS A 187 -8.11 8.54 -11.09
N HIS A 188 -7.45 7.81 -12.00
CA HIS A 188 -7.59 8.05 -13.43
C HIS A 188 -9.05 7.85 -13.91
N GLY A 189 -9.71 6.78 -13.46
CA GLY A 189 -11.10 6.52 -13.85
C GLY A 189 -12.12 7.50 -13.26
N PHE A 190 -11.92 7.95 -12.02
CA PHE A 190 -12.84 8.87 -11.36
C PHE A 190 -12.58 10.34 -11.69
N CYS A 191 -11.32 10.74 -11.92
CA CYS A 191 -10.92 12.11 -12.23
C CYS A 191 -11.53 13.20 -11.31
N CYS A 192 -11.70 12.89 -10.02
CA CYS A 192 -12.32 13.83 -9.09
C CYS A 192 -11.39 15.04 -8.80
N PRO A 193 -11.93 16.28 -8.78
CA PRO A 193 -11.18 17.50 -8.50
C PRO A 193 -10.67 17.51 -7.05
N ARG A 194 -9.66 18.34 -6.77
CA ARG A 194 -9.15 18.57 -5.40
C ARG A 194 -9.79 19.81 -4.77
N PRO A 195 -9.80 19.94 -3.43
CA PRO A 195 -10.41 21.09 -2.74
C PRO A 195 -9.97 22.46 -3.29
N GLY A 196 -8.67 22.69 -3.43
CA GLY A 196 -8.12 23.96 -3.93
C GLY A 196 -8.47 24.29 -5.40
N THR A 197 -8.95 23.31 -6.17
CA THR A 197 -9.44 23.58 -7.54
C THR A 197 -10.87 24.11 -7.56
N LEU A 198 -11.65 23.86 -6.50
CA LEU A 198 -13.04 24.31 -6.40
C LEU A 198 -13.19 25.61 -5.59
N SER A 199 -12.18 25.99 -4.80
CA SER A 199 -12.20 27.24 -4.04
C SER A 199 -10.80 27.84 -3.90
N PRO A 200 -10.58 29.09 -4.33
CA PRO A 200 -9.30 29.78 -4.15
C PRO A 200 -8.99 30.09 -2.68
N GLN A 201 -9.96 29.93 -1.77
CA GLN A 201 -9.77 30.10 -0.32
C GLN A 201 -9.12 28.88 0.34
N ILE A 202 -8.98 27.76 -0.38
CA ILE A 202 -8.29 26.57 0.11
C ILE A 202 -6.92 26.51 -0.56
N GLN A 203 -5.89 27.06 0.10
CA GLN A 203 -4.50 26.87 -0.31
C GLN A 203 -3.91 25.67 0.43
N PRO A 204 -3.48 24.61 -0.28
CA PRO A 204 -2.81 23.47 0.33
C PRO A 204 -1.46 23.87 0.94
N MET A 205 -1.08 23.22 2.05
CA MET A 205 0.19 23.53 2.74
C MET A 205 1.40 22.75 2.20
N VAL A 206 1.18 21.85 1.25
CA VAL A 206 2.21 21.05 0.57
C VAL A 206 1.92 21.00 -0.93
N ALA A 207 2.90 20.56 -1.72
CA ALA A 207 2.74 20.41 -3.16
C ALA A 207 1.55 19.51 -3.51
N VAL A 208 0.71 20.00 -4.43
CA VAL A 208 -0.48 19.28 -4.88
C VAL A 208 -0.07 18.20 -5.90
N PRO A 209 -0.38 16.91 -5.67
CA PRO A 209 -0.05 15.86 -6.62
C PRO A 209 -0.82 16.01 -7.94
N GLY A 210 -0.17 15.66 -9.06
CA GLY A 210 -0.69 15.77 -10.44
C GLY A 210 -1.74 14.76 -10.86
N HIS A 211 -2.56 14.26 -9.91
CA HIS A 211 -3.60 13.27 -10.15
C HIS A 211 -4.85 13.55 -9.30
N GLY A 212 -5.96 12.86 -9.61
CA GLY A 212 -7.26 13.05 -8.96
C GLY A 212 -7.26 12.86 -7.43
N SER A 213 -8.22 13.50 -6.76
CA SER A 213 -8.36 13.47 -5.30
C SER A 213 -8.90 12.14 -4.78
N TRP A 214 -9.88 11.55 -5.47
CA TRP A 214 -10.66 10.45 -4.90
C TRP A 214 -10.33 9.08 -5.52
N PRO A 215 -10.20 8.01 -4.71
CA PRO A 215 -10.15 7.99 -3.23
C PRO A 215 -8.81 8.54 -2.68
N SER A 216 -8.71 8.79 -1.38
CA SER A 216 -7.48 9.30 -0.74
C SER A 216 -6.39 8.23 -0.69
N GLY A 217 -5.24 8.50 -1.31
CA GLY A 217 -4.17 7.51 -1.45
C GLY A 217 -3.47 7.18 -0.13
N HIS A 218 -3.02 8.19 0.61
CA HIS A 218 -2.39 7.97 1.92
C HIS A 218 -3.34 7.32 2.94
N ALA A 219 -4.66 7.55 2.83
CA ALA A 219 -5.62 6.80 3.63
C ALA A 219 -5.63 5.32 3.22
N THR A 220 -5.74 5.02 1.91
CA THR A 220 -5.68 3.65 1.40
C THR A 220 -4.40 2.92 1.80
N GLU A 221 -3.24 3.53 1.57
CA GLU A 221 -1.91 3.00 1.94
C GLU A 221 -1.84 2.64 3.43
N THR A 222 -2.28 3.53 4.31
CA THR A 222 -2.14 3.33 5.75
C THR A 222 -3.13 2.33 6.33
N PHE A 223 -4.37 2.29 5.83
CA PHE A 223 -5.32 1.25 6.20
C PHE A 223 -4.95 -0.12 5.62
N MET A 224 -4.40 -0.17 4.40
CA MET A 224 -3.83 -1.38 3.80
C MET A 224 -2.77 -2.00 4.71
N VAL A 225 -1.72 -1.22 5.02
CA VAL A 225 -0.60 -1.72 5.83
C VAL A 225 -1.06 -2.07 7.25
N ALA A 226 -1.99 -1.30 7.83
CA ALA A 226 -2.58 -1.64 9.12
C ALA A 226 -3.27 -3.02 9.10
N THR A 227 -4.07 -3.32 8.08
CA THR A 227 -4.74 -4.62 7.91
C THR A 227 -3.74 -5.76 7.76
N VAL A 228 -2.73 -5.57 6.90
CA VAL A 228 -1.69 -6.58 6.65
C VAL A 228 -0.86 -6.87 7.90
N LEU A 229 -0.36 -5.82 8.58
CA LEU A 229 0.42 -5.98 9.82
C LEU A 229 -0.41 -6.60 10.94
N GLN A 230 -1.69 -6.24 11.04
CA GLN A 230 -2.58 -6.87 12.01
C GLN A 230 -2.70 -8.38 11.75
N ALA A 231 -2.98 -8.80 10.52
CA ALA A 231 -3.08 -10.21 10.17
C ALA A 231 -1.77 -10.97 10.44
N LEU A 232 -0.63 -10.35 10.13
CA LEU A 232 0.69 -10.95 10.39
C LEU A 232 0.95 -11.14 11.89
N LEU A 233 0.64 -10.14 12.71
CA LEU A 233 0.95 -10.12 14.13
C LEU A 233 -0.06 -10.89 15.00
N GLN A 234 -1.30 -11.10 14.53
CA GLN A 234 -2.35 -11.81 15.29
C GLN A 234 -1.90 -13.19 15.81
N THR A 235 -0.98 -13.85 15.10
CA THR A 235 -0.45 -15.16 15.45
C THR A 235 0.59 -15.16 16.57
N HIS A 236 1.28 -14.04 16.83
CA HIS A 236 2.43 -13.98 17.76
C HIS A 236 2.35 -12.86 18.80
N LYS A 237 1.62 -11.78 18.51
CA LYS A 237 1.32 -10.66 19.42
C LYS A 237 -0.20 -10.47 19.55
N PRO A 238 -0.94 -11.44 20.11
CA PRO A 238 -2.38 -11.32 20.25
C PRO A 238 -2.70 -10.15 21.19
N GLY A 239 -3.31 -9.10 20.65
CA GLY A 239 -3.74 -7.96 21.47
C GLY A 239 -4.50 -6.91 20.67
N ALA A 240 -5.70 -6.59 21.15
CA ALA A 240 -6.53 -5.50 20.61
C ALA A 240 -5.80 -4.13 20.56
N ARG A 241 -4.76 -3.95 21.37
CA ARG A 241 -3.99 -2.69 21.48
C ARG A 241 -3.17 -2.34 20.23
N TYR A 242 -2.60 -3.33 19.53
CA TYR A 242 -1.86 -3.05 18.29
C TYR A 242 -2.82 -2.70 17.15
N HIS A 243 -3.92 -3.45 17.03
CA HIS A 243 -4.98 -3.16 16.09
C HIS A 243 -5.48 -1.71 16.24
N GLU A 244 -5.86 -1.34 17.46
CA GLU A 244 -6.38 0.00 17.73
C GLU A 244 -5.37 1.10 17.36
N GLN A 245 -4.10 0.95 17.74
CA GLN A 245 -3.07 1.95 17.44
C GLN A 245 -2.78 2.07 15.93
N LEU A 246 -2.71 0.95 15.21
CA LEU A 246 -2.53 0.95 13.75
C LEU A 246 -3.70 1.65 13.04
N GLN A 247 -4.93 1.36 13.45
CA GLN A 247 -6.14 1.98 12.89
C GLN A 247 -6.21 3.49 13.22
N ARG A 248 -5.87 3.88 14.46
CA ARG A 248 -5.79 5.30 14.86
C ARG A 248 -4.70 6.04 14.09
N PHE A 249 -3.56 5.42 13.82
CA PHE A 249 -2.51 6.00 12.99
C PHE A 249 -2.99 6.21 11.54
N ALA A 250 -3.63 5.21 10.93
CA ALA A 250 -4.17 5.35 9.58
C ALA A 250 -5.23 6.47 9.51
N ALA A 251 -6.14 6.53 10.49
CA ALA A 251 -7.11 7.62 10.60
C ALA A 251 -6.45 8.99 10.77
N ARG A 252 -5.37 9.08 11.57
CA ARG A 252 -4.59 10.30 11.78
C ARG A 252 -3.97 10.79 10.47
N VAL A 253 -3.37 9.90 9.68
CA VAL A 253 -2.81 10.22 8.36
C VAL A 253 -3.90 10.71 7.40
N ALA A 254 -5.06 10.04 7.39
CA ALA A 254 -6.20 10.39 6.55
C ALA A 254 -6.73 11.79 6.87
N VAL A 255 -6.97 12.11 8.15
CA VAL A 255 -7.39 13.45 8.60
C VAL A 255 -6.33 14.51 8.29
N ASN A 256 -5.05 14.18 8.46
CA ASN A 256 -3.94 15.09 8.15
C ASN A 256 -3.91 15.48 6.66
N ARG A 257 -4.47 14.66 5.75
CA ARG A 257 -4.64 15.05 4.33
C ARG A 257 -5.72 16.12 4.12
N THR A 258 -6.77 16.12 4.94
CA THR A 258 -7.79 17.19 4.99
C THR A 258 -7.19 18.46 5.57
N VAL A 259 -6.44 18.37 6.67
CA VAL A 259 -5.70 19.50 7.27
C VAL A 259 -4.75 20.15 6.26
N ALA A 260 -4.07 19.32 5.46
CA ALA A 260 -3.16 19.79 4.41
C ALA A 260 -3.87 20.52 3.25
N GLY A 261 -5.21 20.48 3.17
CA GLY A 261 -6.01 21.03 2.07
C GLY A 261 -6.02 20.16 0.81
N LEU A 262 -5.62 18.89 0.90
CA LEU A 262 -5.43 18.02 -0.26
C LEU A 262 -6.63 17.12 -0.60
N HIS A 263 -7.40 16.74 0.41
CA HIS A 263 -8.44 15.73 0.32
C HIS A 263 -9.70 16.15 1.08
N TYR A 264 -10.85 15.64 0.63
CA TYR A 264 -12.12 15.77 1.33
C TYR A 264 -12.28 14.64 2.36
N PRO A 265 -13.11 14.81 3.40
CA PRO A 265 -13.46 13.71 4.31
C PRO A 265 -14.05 12.47 3.61
N VAL A 266 -14.82 12.63 2.53
CA VAL A 266 -15.32 11.49 1.73
C VAL A 266 -14.18 10.71 1.05
N ASP A 267 -13.08 11.38 0.69
CA ASP A 267 -11.88 10.73 0.13
C ASP A 267 -11.24 9.81 1.17
N SER A 268 -11.16 10.26 2.42
CA SER A 268 -10.61 9.51 3.55
C SER A 268 -11.48 8.31 3.92
N ALA A 269 -12.81 8.46 3.88
CA ALA A 269 -13.75 7.37 4.11
C ALA A 269 -13.64 6.26 3.04
N ALA A 270 -13.65 6.64 1.76
CA ALA A 270 -13.43 5.70 0.67
C ALA A 270 -12.03 5.07 0.74
N GLY A 271 -11.02 5.86 1.13
CA GLY A 271 -9.65 5.39 1.30
C GLY A 271 -9.53 4.31 2.38
N ARG A 272 -10.21 4.47 3.51
CA ARG A 272 -10.29 3.46 4.59
C ARG A 272 -10.86 2.14 4.10
N LEU A 273 -12.00 2.18 3.41
CA LEU A 273 -12.64 0.97 2.89
C LEU A 273 -11.75 0.30 1.83
N LEU A 274 -11.21 1.08 0.89
CA LEU A 274 -10.34 0.55 -0.16
C LEU A 274 -9.08 -0.10 0.45
N GLY A 275 -8.42 0.57 1.40
CA GLY A 275 -7.22 0.05 2.04
C GLY A 275 -7.49 -1.25 2.81
N THR A 276 -8.63 -1.32 3.51
CA THR A 276 -9.05 -2.54 4.21
C THR A 276 -9.31 -3.69 3.23
N ALA A 277 -10.08 -3.43 2.17
CA ALA A 277 -10.40 -4.44 1.16
C ALA A 277 -9.17 -4.98 0.43
N LEU A 278 -8.25 -4.10 0.04
CA LEU A 278 -6.99 -4.50 -0.57
C LEU A 278 -6.10 -5.26 0.42
N GLY A 279 -6.15 -4.91 1.71
CA GLY A 279 -5.38 -5.58 2.76
C GLY A 279 -5.85 -7.01 2.96
N GLU A 280 -7.17 -7.22 3.03
CA GLU A 280 -7.77 -8.56 3.06
C GLU A 280 -7.39 -9.37 1.82
N PHE A 281 -7.50 -8.77 0.63
CA PHE A 281 -7.10 -9.43 -0.62
C PHE A 281 -5.62 -9.82 -0.63
N PHE A 282 -4.72 -8.93 -0.21
CA PHE A 282 -3.30 -9.20 -0.14
C PHE A 282 -2.96 -10.30 0.84
N VAL A 283 -3.56 -10.28 2.04
CA VAL A 283 -3.39 -11.36 3.02
C VAL A 283 -3.89 -12.67 2.45
N ALA A 284 -5.05 -12.69 1.79
CA ALA A 284 -5.60 -13.90 1.17
C ALA A 284 -4.72 -14.43 0.02
N ARG A 285 -4.08 -13.54 -0.77
CA ARG A 285 -3.04 -13.95 -1.74
C ARG A 285 -1.81 -14.53 -1.05
N CYS A 286 -1.45 -14.06 0.15
CA CYS A 286 -0.31 -14.59 0.91
C CYS A 286 -0.59 -15.92 1.62
N THR A 287 -1.82 -16.17 2.06
CA THR A 287 -2.10 -17.31 2.96
C THR A 287 -3.09 -18.33 2.40
N GLY A 288 -3.76 -17.99 1.29
CA GLY A 288 -5.00 -18.64 0.88
C GLY A 288 -6.11 -18.32 1.88
N GLY A 289 -7.21 -17.73 1.42
CA GLY A 289 -8.25 -17.30 2.36
C GLY A 289 -9.51 -16.77 1.71
N GLU A 290 -10.54 -16.63 2.52
CA GLU A 290 -11.78 -15.97 2.13
C GLU A 290 -11.66 -14.48 2.36
N ILE A 291 -12.27 -13.69 1.47
CA ILE A 291 -12.35 -12.23 1.61
C ILE A 291 -13.79 -11.78 1.59
N ASN A 292 -14.03 -10.61 2.17
CA ASN A 292 -15.31 -9.93 2.04
C ASN A 292 -15.35 -9.17 0.72
N LYS A 293 -16.56 -8.98 0.19
CA LYS A 293 -16.78 -8.02 -0.90
C LYS A 293 -17.19 -6.69 -0.30
N TRP A 294 -16.41 -5.66 -0.63
CA TRP A 294 -16.56 -4.32 -0.07
C TRP A 294 -17.24 -3.38 -1.04
N GLY A 295 -17.98 -2.40 -0.51
CA GLY A 295 -18.59 -1.36 -1.33
C GLY A 295 -18.68 -0.01 -0.62
N PHE A 296 -18.47 1.04 -1.40
CA PHE A 296 -18.64 2.43 -0.97
C PHE A 296 -19.60 3.16 -1.90
N ASP A 297 -20.68 3.71 -1.35
CA ASP A 297 -21.61 4.57 -2.08
C ASP A 297 -21.36 6.04 -1.75
N GLY A 298 -20.59 6.71 -2.61
CA GLY A 298 -20.26 8.12 -2.46
C GLY A 298 -21.47 9.04 -2.48
N HIS A 299 -22.60 8.66 -3.09
CA HIS A 299 -23.81 9.47 -3.07
C HIS A 299 -24.45 9.57 -1.69
N ARG A 300 -24.17 8.60 -0.81
CA ARG A 300 -24.76 8.46 0.51
C ARG A 300 -23.88 9.01 1.63
N PHE A 301 -22.76 9.65 1.30
CA PHE A 301 -21.85 10.23 2.28
C PHE A 301 -22.39 11.56 2.84
N HIS A 302 -23.53 11.48 3.51
CA HIS A 302 -24.19 12.60 4.17
C HIS A 302 -24.99 12.09 5.38
N GLY A 303 -25.29 12.99 6.30
CA GLY A 303 -26.06 12.71 7.50
C GLY A 303 -27.56 12.68 7.22
N ARG A 304 -28.35 12.57 8.28
CA ARG A 304 -29.81 12.69 8.19
C ARG A 304 -30.16 14.03 7.56
N GLN A 305 -31.12 14.01 6.63
CA GLN A 305 -31.58 15.21 5.90
C GLN A 305 -30.45 15.94 5.14
N GLY A 306 -29.39 15.23 4.72
CA GLY A 306 -28.29 15.82 3.96
C GLY A 306 -27.28 16.60 4.80
N ALA A 307 -27.30 16.44 6.14
CA ALA A 307 -26.34 17.11 7.01
C ALA A 307 -24.89 16.76 6.65
N LEU A 308 -23.98 17.71 6.88
CA LEU A 308 -22.57 17.54 6.63
C LEU A 308 -21.99 16.42 7.52
N VAL A 309 -21.22 15.51 6.92
CA VAL A 309 -20.55 14.39 7.61
C VAL A 309 -19.05 14.49 7.39
N ASP A 310 -18.32 14.31 8.49
CA ASP A 310 -16.87 14.19 8.51
C ASP A 310 -16.44 12.72 8.55
N PHE A 311 -15.16 12.46 8.28
CA PHE A 311 -14.57 11.14 8.40
C PHE A 311 -14.44 10.75 9.88
N ASP A 312 -15.01 9.60 10.24
CA ASP A 312 -14.92 9.05 11.59
C ASP A 312 -14.54 7.57 11.54
N LEU A 313 -13.43 7.22 12.18
CA LEU A 313 -12.94 5.84 12.31
C LEU A 313 -13.93 4.94 13.05
N ARG A 314 -14.77 5.51 13.93
CA ARG A 314 -15.73 4.75 14.75
C ARG A 314 -16.93 4.29 13.95
N VAL A 315 -17.19 4.86 12.77
CA VAL A 315 -18.24 4.37 11.89
C VAL A 315 -17.92 2.96 11.45
N SER A 316 -18.87 2.05 11.66
CA SER A 316 -18.76 0.66 11.27
C SER A 316 -18.83 0.52 9.75
N MET A 317 -17.96 -0.33 9.21
CA MET A 317 -17.96 -0.67 7.78
C MET A 317 -18.78 -1.93 7.46
N THR A 318 -19.21 -2.67 8.49
CA THR A 318 -19.73 -4.04 8.33
C THR A 318 -21.20 -4.20 8.67
N ASP A 319 -21.78 -3.31 9.48
CA ASP A 319 -23.18 -3.43 9.91
C ASP A 319 -24.19 -2.68 9.01
N GLY A 320 -23.70 -1.97 7.99
CA GLY A 320 -24.52 -1.17 7.07
C GLY A 320 -25.17 0.07 7.67
N SER A 321 -24.91 0.40 8.95
CA SER A 321 -25.55 1.51 9.67
C SER A 321 -25.24 2.88 9.09
N SER A 322 -24.09 3.03 8.43
CA SER A 322 -23.68 4.28 7.76
C SER A 322 -24.45 4.58 6.48
N GLY A 323 -25.02 3.55 5.83
CA GLY A 323 -25.67 3.65 4.53
C GLY A 323 -24.71 3.78 3.34
N TYR A 324 -23.48 4.28 3.55
CA TYR A 324 -22.45 4.44 2.50
C TYR A 324 -21.36 3.36 2.50
N TYR A 325 -21.21 2.57 3.57
CA TYR A 325 -20.38 1.36 3.56
C TYR A 325 -21.25 0.11 3.41
N THR A 326 -20.77 -0.84 2.60
CA THR A 326 -21.34 -2.17 2.48
C THR A 326 -20.25 -3.23 2.60
N CYS A 327 -20.54 -4.31 3.31
CA CYS A 327 -19.71 -5.49 3.43
C CYS A 327 -20.61 -6.71 3.20
N GLU A 328 -20.28 -7.53 2.21
CA GLU A 328 -20.89 -8.85 2.00
C GLU A 328 -19.91 -9.89 2.55
N PRO A 329 -20.18 -10.48 3.74
CA PRO A 329 -19.25 -11.40 4.38
C PRO A 329 -19.01 -12.68 3.57
N VAL A 330 -17.77 -13.18 3.57
CA VAL A 330 -17.37 -14.48 2.95
C VAL A 330 -17.81 -14.57 1.49
N ALA A 331 -17.43 -13.57 0.69
CA ALA A 331 -17.90 -13.45 -0.69
C ALA A 331 -17.31 -14.53 -1.61
N TRP A 332 -16.03 -14.87 -1.42
CA TRP A 332 -15.34 -15.94 -2.16
C TRP A 332 -13.91 -16.17 -1.64
N ARG A 333 -13.30 -17.30 -2.02
CA ARG A 333 -11.94 -17.69 -1.68
C ARG A 333 -10.92 -17.23 -2.72
N VAL A 334 -9.87 -16.54 -2.28
CA VAL A 334 -8.71 -16.14 -3.07
C VAL A 334 -7.65 -17.24 -3.02
N THR A 335 -7.16 -17.63 -4.18
CA THR A 335 -6.07 -18.59 -4.33
C THR A 335 -4.77 -18.02 -3.76
N GLU A 336 -3.95 -18.85 -3.13
CA GLU A 336 -2.63 -18.47 -2.62
C GLU A 336 -1.64 -18.23 -3.76
N ALA A 337 -0.70 -17.29 -3.58
CA ALA A 337 0.40 -17.02 -4.49
C ALA A 337 1.66 -17.67 -3.92
N PRO A 338 2.27 -18.68 -4.57
CA PRO A 338 3.46 -19.32 -4.06
C PRO A 338 4.59 -18.38 -3.64
N LEU A 339 4.88 -17.31 -4.40
CA LEU A 339 5.98 -16.39 -4.06
C LEU A 339 5.61 -15.53 -2.85
N LEU A 340 4.39 -14.97 -2.83
CA LEU A 340 3.92 -14.16 -1.70
C LEU A 340 3.78 -14.98 -0.42
N ALA A 341 3.32 -16.22 -0.52
CA ALA A 341 3.19 -17.12 0.62
C ALA A 341 4.53 -17.47 1.24
N TRP A 342 5.57 -17.62 0.41
CA TRP A 342 6.91 -17.81 0.91
C TRP A 342 7.42 -16.56 1.66
N VAL A 343 7.22 -15.36 1.09
CA VAL A 343 7.57 -14.09 1.76
C VAL A 343 6.80 -13.93 3.08
N TRP A 344 5.51 -14.24 3.10
CA TRP A 344 4.67 -14.21 4.30
C TRP A 344 5.19 -15.16 5.38
N LYS A 345 5.53 -16.40 5.03
CA LYS A 345 6.11 -17.38 5.96
C LYS A 345 7.42 -16.88 6.57
N LYS A 346 8.28 -16.23 5.76
CA LYS A 346 9.51 -15.59 6.27
C LYS A 346 9.21 -14.45 7.23
N ALA A 347 8.31 -13.52 6.86
CA ALA A 347 7.91 -12.40 7.70
C ALA A 347 7.30 -12.86 9.03
N ALA A 348 6.40 -13.85 8.99
CA ALA A 348 5.77 -14.41 10.19
C ALA A 348 6.79 -15.05 11.14
N ALA A 349 7.85 -15.66 10.59
CA ALA A 349 8.92 -16.26 11.39
C ALA A 349 9.79 -15.23 12.13
N GLU A 350 9.82 -13.96 11.71
CA GLU A 350 10.58 -12.89 12.37
C GLU A 350 9.98 -12.42 13.72
N TRP A 351 8.73 -12.82 13.97
CA TRP A 351 7.95 -12.45 15.16
C TRP A 351 7.78 -13.61 16.15
N LYS A 352 8.40 -14.77 15.88
CA LYS A 352 8.62 -15.85 16.84
C LYS A 352 9.82 -15.53 17.72
#